data_AF-A0A532CU32-F1
#
_entry.id   AF-A0A532CU32-F1
#
_cell.length_a   1.000
_cell.length_b   1.000
_cell.length_c   1.000
_cell.angle_alpha   90.00
_cell.angle_beta   90.00
_cell.angle_gamma   90.00
#
_symmetry.space_group_name_H-M   'P 1'
#
loop_
_entity.id
_entity.type
_entity.pdbx_description
1 polymer ?
#
loop_
_entity_poly.entity_id
_entity_poly.type
_entity_poly.pdbx_seq_one_letter_code
_entity_poly.pdbx_strand_id
1 'polypeptide(L)'
;MERGRSGNTWTQQAYLKASNTGGGDLFGWSLALSGDTLAVSANGEDSAGTGVNAPLQGDNNAPNSGAVYLFTRASGVWTQQSYVKASNADLDDQFGSSIALYGDTLVVGTPNEDSWGVGVNVAVQGDNSAANSGAAYVFQRNSGVWAQEAYLKASNTGTDDQFGTSVAIAGDTVVVGAAQEDGNGTGVNPNTQGDNGATDSGAVYVFTRSGSTWTQQAYLKPSNTGAGDRFGDSITLAGDTLAVGAPFEDSIGVGISPSAESDNSAANSGAVYVFGRTSGAWRQDAYLKASNTGSGDMFGSAISLAGDSLAVGAPEEDGAGTGINPGITSEADNSAANSGGVYVFR
;
A
#
# COMPACT_ATOMS: atom_id res chain seq x y z
N MET A 1 3.56 -17.38 16.94
CA MET A 1 3.82 -18.83 16.77
C MET A 1 3.21 -19.25 15.44
N GLU A 2 4.02 -19.32 14.39
CA GLU A 2 3.59 -19.90 13.12
C GLU A 2 3.36 -21.40 13.32
N ARG A 3 2.12 -21.86 13.13
CA ARG A 3 1.87 -23.30 13.05
C ARG A 3 2.38 -23.76 11.70
N GLY A 4 3.54 -24.40 11.70
CA GLY A 4 4.10 -25.08 10.54
C GLY A 4 3.09 -26.06 9.95
N ARG A 5 3.01 -26.07 8.63
CA ARG A 5 2.19 -26.95 7.80
C ARG A 5 2.37 -28.43 8.16
N SER A 6 1.28 -29.15 8.41
CA SER A 6 1.30 -30.62 8.53
C SER A 6 1.16 -31.26 7.15
N GLY A 7 2.29 -31.51 6.47
CA GLY A 7 2.34 -32.30 5.22
C GLY A 7 2.80 -31.53 3.97
N ASN A 8 3.37 -32.24 3.00
CA ASN A 8 3.99 -31.65 1.80
C ASN A 8 3.02 -31.36 0.65
N THR A 9 1.73 -31.70 0.78
CA THR A 9 0.72 -31.54 -0.27
C THR A 9 -0.20 -30.36 0.03
N TRP A 10 -0.45 -29.52 -0.98
CA TRP A 10 -1.43 -28.44 -0.87
C TRP A 10 -2.81 -29.02 -1.18
N THR A 11 -3.79 -28.74 -0.34
CA THR A 11 -5.18 -29.16 -0.55
C THR A 11 -6.08 -27.95 -0.37
N GLN A 12 -7.05 -27.77 -1.26
CA GLN A 12 -8.06 -26.75 -1.08
C GLN A 12 -8.84 -27.03 0.21
N GLN A 13 -8.90 -26.04 1.11
CA GLN A 13 -9.65 -26.15 2.38
C GLN A 13 -11.01 -25.45 2.30
N ALA A 14 -11.12 -24.41 1.47
CA ALA A 14 -12.36 -23.67 1.27
C ALA A 14 -12.41 -23.00 -0.11
N TYR A 15 -13.62 -22.64 -0.50
CA TYR A 15 -13.95 -21.72 -1.56
C TYR A 15 -14.82 -20.63 -0.94
N LEU A 16 -14.36 -19.38 -0.97
CA LEU A 16 -15.00 -18.25 -0.29
C LEU A 16 -15.61 -17.30 -1.31
N LYS A 17 -16.78 -16.74 -0.97
CA LYS A 17 -17.44 -15.65 -1.70
C LYS A 17 -18.02 -14.65 -0.70
N ALA A 18 -18.22 -13.41 -1.17
CA ALA A 18 -18.97 -12.39 -0.46
C ALA A 18 -20.40 -12.87 -0.14
N SER A 19 -20.91 -12.50 1.04
CA SER A 19 -22.27 -12.77 1.49
C SER A 19 -23.36 -12.13 0.60
N ASN A 20 -23.00 -11.09 -0.14
CA ASN A 20 -23.86 -10.24 -0.97
C ASN A 20 -23.20 -10.01 -2.33
N THR A 21 -22.88 -11.11 -3.03
CA THR A 21 -22.19 -11.04 -4.32
C THR A 21 -22.99 -10.24 -5.36
N GLY A 22 -22.44 -9.13 -5.83
CA GLY A 22 -22.86 -8.38 -7.02
C GLY A 22 -21.92 -8.59 -8.21
N GLY A 23 -22.38 -8.18 -9.39
CA GLY A 23 -21.57 -8.18 -10.60
C GLY A 23 -20.79 -6.87 -10.70
N GLY A 24 -19.47 -6.93 -10.74
CA GLY A 24 -18.62 -5.72 -10.72
C GLY A 24 -17.97 -5.46 -9.36
N ASP A 25 -18.34 -6.19 -8.30
CA ASP A 25 -17.82 -5.93 -6.95
C ASP A 25 -16.33 -6.23 -6.75
N LEU A 26 -15.72 -6.99 -7.66
CA LEU A 26 -14.30 -7.37 -7.62
C LEU A 26 -13.85 -8.06 -6.32
N PHE A 27 -14.70 -8.89 -5.71
CA PHE A 27 -14.31 -9.67 -4.52
C PHE A 27 -13.02 -10.49 -4.78
N GLY A 28 -12.00 -10.24 -3.95
CA GLY A 28 -10.66 -10.79 -4.15
C GLY A 28 -9.66 -9.78 -4.72
N TRP A 29 -10.03 -8.51 -4.87
CA TRP A 29 -9.17 -7.44 -5.37
C TRP A 29 -7.86 -7.34 -4.57
N SER A 30 -7.95 -7.29 -3.25
CA SER A 30 -6.81 -7.33 -2.34
C SER A 30 -7.04 -8.32 -1.20
N LEU A 31 -5.95 -8.91 -0.70
CA LEU A 31 -5.96 -9.99 0.28
C LEU A 31 -4.95 -9.72 1.40
N ALA A 32 -5.36 -9.92 2.65
CA ALA A 32 -4.45 -9.92 3.79
C ALA A 32 -4.76 -11.07 4.75
N LEU A 33 -3.75 -11.86 5.10
CA LEU A 33 -3.89 -13.03 5.96
C LEU A 33 -2.99 -12.89 7.20
N SER A 34 -3.58 -13.02 8.39
CA SER A 34 -2.87 -13.02 9.66
C SER A 34 -3.37 -14.19 10.52
N GLY A 35 -2.55 -15.24 10.60
CA GLY A 35 -2.91 -16.47 11.29
C GLY A 35 -4.17 -17.12 10.69
N ASP A 36 -5.23 -17.19 11.50
CA ASP A 36 -6.52 -17.75 11.13
C ASP A 36 -7.54 -16.69 10.70
N THR A 37 -7.12 -15.44 10.45
CA THR A 37 -7.99 -14.36 9.97
C THR A 37 -7.58 -13.93 8.58
N LEU A 38 -8.54 -13.93 7.65
CA LEU A 38 -8.38 -13.50 6.26
C LEU A 38 -9.27 -12.28 6.02
N ALA A 39 -8.69 -11.21 5.49
CA ALA A 39 -9.40 -10.08 4.91
C ALA A 39 -9.39 -10.18 3.39
N VAL A 40 -10.55 -9.93 2.78
CA VAL A 40 -10.74 -9.93 1.33
C VAL A 40 -11.50 -8.67 0.96
N SER A 41 -10.93 -7.82 0.11
CA SER A 41 -11.64 -6.65 -0.38
C SER A 41 -12.49 -6.93 -1.62
N ALA A 42 -13.52 -6.11 -1.78
CA ALA A 42 -14.36 -5.98 -2.95
C ALA A 42 -14.55 -4.47 -3.16
N ASN A 43 -13.56 -3.82 -3.77
CA ASN A 43 -13.53 -2.35 -3.87
C ASN A 43 -14.59 -1.80 -4.84
N GLY A 44 -15.16 -2.64 -5.71
CA GLY A 44 -16.30 -2.28 -6.56
C GLY A 44 -17.67 -2.55 -5.92
N GLU A 45 -17.75 -2.85 -4.61
CA GLU A 45 -19.04 -3.15 -3.97
C GLU A 45 -19.94 -1.90 -3.87
N ASP A 46 -21.22 -2.06 -4.17
CA ASP A 46 -22.11 -0.94 -4.50
C ASP A 46 -23.10 -0.53 -3.38
N SER A 47 -23.03 -1.12 -2.19
CA SER A 47 -24.07 -0.90 -1.19
C SER A 47 -23.87 0.38 -0.39
N ALA A 48 -24.96 0.98 0.05
CA ALA A 48 -24.94 2.25 0.80
C ALA A 48 -24.76 2.06 2.31
N GLY A 49 -24.41 0.85 2.77
CA GLY A 49 -24.09 0.60 4.17
C GLY A 49 -22.91 1.45 4.66
N THR A 50 -22.79 1.65 5.97
CA THR A 50 -21.59 2.27 6.56
C THR A 50 -21.15 1.50 7.81
N GLY A 51 -19.84 1.52 8.08
CA GLY A 51 -19.23 0.87 9.23
C GLY A 51 -19.26 -0.66 9.19
N VAL A 52 -19.27 -1.29 10.36
CA VAL A 52 -19.16 -2.75 10.50
C VAL A 52 -20.53 -3.40 10.59
N ASN A 53 -20.75 -4.42 9.76
CA ASN A 53 -21.98 -5.22 9.66
C ASN A 53 -23.24 -4.36 9.44
N ALA A 54 -23.14 -3.37 8.56
CA ALA A 54 -24.28 -2.56 8.15
C ALA A 54 -25.44 -3.45 7.69
N PRO A 55 -26.71 -3.10 7.96
CA PRO A 55 -27.86 -3.90 7.54
C PRO A 55 -28.17 -3.78 6.04
N LEU A 56 -27.74 -2.70 5.39
CA LEU A 56 -27.94 -2.42 3.96
C LEU A 56 -26.77 -2.99 3.12
N GLN A 57 -26.62 -4.32 3.09
CA GLN A 57 -25.55 -4.99 2.29
C GLN A 57 -26.05 -5.40 0.90
N GLY A 58 -27.34 -5.34 0.64
CA GLY A 58 -27.95 -5.85 -0.59
C GLY A 58 -28.56 -4.78 -1.48
N ASP A 59 -28.45 -3.50 -1.12
CA ASP A 59 -28.76 -2.42 -2.04
C ASP A 59 -27.53 -2.08 -2.90
N ASN A 60 -27.73 -1.46 -4.06
CA ASN A 60 -26.66 -1.04 -4.96
C ASN A 60 -26.77 0.47 -5.20
N ASN A 61 -26.92 1.23 -4.11
CA ASN A 61 -27.24 2.66 -4.14
C ASN A 61 -26.00 3.57 -4.04
N ALA A 62 -24.82 3.02 -3.77
CA ALA A 62 -23.55 3.73 -3.70
C ALA A 62 -22.48 2.98 -4.52
N PRO A 63 -22.53 3.09 -5.87
CA PRO A 63 -21.66 2.34 -6.77
C PRO A 63 -20.19 2.51 -6.43
N ASN A 64 -19.41 1.42 -6.48
CA ASN A 64 -17.98 1.39 -6.20
C ASN A 64 -17.57 1.99 -4.83
N SER A 65 -18.48 2.07 -3.85
CA SER A 65 -18.16 2.55 -2.51
C SER A 65 -17.25 1.58 -1.75
N GLY A 66 -17.26 0.30 -2.13
CA GLY A 66 -16.32 -0.72 -1.70
C GLY A 66 -16.64 -1.35 -0.34
N ALA A 67 -16.11 -2.55 -0.11
CA ALA A 67 -16.26 -3.30 1.14
C ALA A 67 -15.08 -4.25 1.41
N VAL A 68 -14.89 -4.61 2.67
CA VAL A 68 -13.95 -5.66 3.11
C VAL A 68 -14.70 -6.74 3.91
N TYR A 69 -14.42 -7.99 3.59
CA TYR A 69 -15.00 -9.17 4.21
C TYR A 69 -13.95 -9.86 5.05
N LEU A 70 -14.29 -10.13 6.31
CA LEU A 70 -13.40 -10.78 7.26
C LEU A 70 -13.87 -12.20 7.52
N PHE A 71 -12.99 -13.16 7.26
CA PHE A 71 -13.20 -14.58 7.51
C PHE A 71 -12.29 -15.07 8.62
N THR A 72 -12.78 -15.96 9.48
CA THR A 72 -11.95 -16.67 10.46
C THR A 72 -12.01 -18.18 10.26
N ARG A 73 -10.88 -18.83 10.50
CA ARG A 73 -10.74 -20.28 10.49
C ARG A 73 -10.77 -20.83 11.90
N ALA A 74 -11.71 -21.72 12.19
CA ALA A 74 -11.76 -22.47 13.43
C ALA A 74 -11.96 -23.96 13.13
N SER A 75 -11.13 -24.82 13.72
CA SER A 75 -11.20 -26.28 13.51
C SER A 75 -11.21 -26.69 12.03
N GLY A 76 -10.46 -25.98 11.19
CA GLY A 76 -10.37 -26.23 9.74
C GLY A 76 -11.51 -25.63 8.90
N VAL A 77 -12.50 -25.01 9.50
CA VAL A 77 -13.65 -24.41 8.80
C VAL A 77 -13.51 -22.90 8.75
N TRP A 78 -13.64 -22.32 7.56
CA TRP A 78 -13.69 -20.88 7.35
C TRP A 78 -15.13 -20.37 7.48
N THR A 79 -15.32 -19.26 8.18
CA THR A 79 -16.62 -18.58 8.34
C THR A 79 -16.44 -17.08 8.17
N GLN A 80 -17.38 -16.43 7.48
CA GLN A 80 -17.42 -14.95 7.47
C GLN A 80 -17.85 -14.46 8.85
N GLN A 81 -17.04 -13.59 9.44
CA GLN A 81 -17.28 -12.97 10.74
C GLN A 81 -17.78 -11.55 10.61
N SER A 82 -17.31 -10.80 9.62
CA SER A 82 -17.70 -9.41 9.46
C SER A 82 -17.68 -8.95 8.01
N TYR A 83 -18.55 -7.99 7.74
CA TYR A 83 -18.60 -7.15 6.57
C TYR A 83 -18.27 -5.73 7.02
N VAL A 84 -17.35 -5.04 6.34
CA VAL A 84 -16.80 -3.76 6.78
C VAL A 84 -16.83 -2.77 5.63
N LYS A 85 -17.37 -1.58 5.88
CA LYS A 85 -17.27 -0.40 5.01
C LYS A 85 -16.71 0.79 5.79
N ALA A 86 -16.32 1.84 5.06
CA ALA A 86 -15.99 3.14 5.65
C ALA A 86 -17.14 3.68 6.52
N SER A 87 -16.82 4.49 7.54
CA SER A 87 -17.82 5.20 8.35
C SER A 87 -18.59 6.27 7.55
N ASN A 88 -17.96 6.79 6.51
CA ASN A 88 -18.44 7.82 5.60
C ASN A 88 -18.41 7.31 4.15
N ALA A 89 -18.79 6.06 3.90
CA ALA A 89 -18.76 5.48 2.56
C ALA A 89 -19.57 6.33 1.58
N ASP A 90 -18.94 6.72 0.47
CA ASP A 90 -19.56 7.42 -0.65
C ASP A 90 -19.33 6.66 -1.96
N LEU A 91 -20.05 7.05 -3.00
CA LEU A 91 -19.87 6.54 -4.35
C LEU A 91 -18.43 6.74 -4.86
N ASP A 92 -17.91 5.75 -5.57
CA ASP A 92 -16.58 5.77 -6.21
C ASP A 92 -15.35 5.89 -5.28
N ASP A 93 -15.54 5.95 -3.96
CA ASP A 93 -14.47 5.94 -2.95
C ASP A 93 -13.56 4.70 -3.01
N GLN A 94 -14.10 3.56 -3.48
CA GLN A 94 -13.39 2.29 -3.64
C GLN A 94 -12.71 1.80 -2.36
N PHE A 95 -13.45 1.80 -1.24
CA PHE A 95 -12.96 1.25 0.02
C PHE A 95 -12.48 -0.20 -0.13
N GLY A 96 -11.21 -0.46 0.19
CA GLY A 96 -10.60 -1.77 -0.02
C GLY A 96 -9.68 -1.87 -1.23
N SER A 97 -9.35 -0.77 -1.89
CA SER A 97 -8.33 -0.73 -2.96
C SER A 97 -6.98 -1.27 -2.49
N SER A 98 -6.62 -1.05 -1.22
CA SER A 98 -5.49 -1.70 -0.56
C SER A 98 -5.88 -2.15 0.86
N ILE A 99 -5.38 -3.31 1.32
CA ILE A 99 -5.61 -3.78 2.69
C ILE A 99 -4.35 -4.37 3.31
N ALA A 100 -4.19 -4.21 4.63
CA ALA A 100 -3.16 -4.86 5.42
C ALA A 100 -3.70 -5.35 6.76
N LEU A 101 -3.24 -6.51 7.24
CA LEU A 101 -3.76 -7.16 8.44
C LEU A 101 -2.60 -7.66 9.32
N TYR A 102 -2.55 -7.19 10.57
CA TYR A 102 -1.60 -7.68 11.58
C TYR A 102 -2.34 -8.02 12.86
N GLY A 103 -2.39 -9.32 13.20
CA GLY A 103 -3.11 -9.82 14.35
C GLY A 103 -4.60 -9.46 14.30
N ASP A 104 -4.98 -8.52 15.18
CA ASP A 104 -6.35 -8.03 15.36
C ASP A 104 -6.57 -6.62 14.76
N THR A 105 -5.61 -6.09 13.99
CA THR A 105 -5.69 -4.76 13.39
C THR A 105 -5.71 -4.86 11.86
N LEU A 106 -6.77 -4.34 11.25
CA LEU A 106 -6.96 -4.22 9.81
C LEU A 106 -6.78 -2.76 9.40
N VAL A 107 -6.04 -2.52 8.33
CA VAL A 107 -5.96 -1.22 7.65
C VAL A 107 -6.57 -1.36 6.28
N VAL A 108 -7.38 -0.39 5.88
CA VAL A 108 -8.02 -0.35 4.57
C VAL A 108 -7.74 1.00 3.93
N GLY A 109 -7.11 1.01 2.76
CA GLY A 109 -6.91 2.20 1.95
C GLY A 109 -8.08 2.47 1.01
N THR A 110 -8.38 3.76 0.84
CA THR A 110 -9.50 4.31 0.07
C THR A 110 -8.98 5.55 -0.68
N PRO A 111 -8.17 5.37 -1.73
CA PRO A 111 -7.48 6.47 -2.42
C PRO A 111 -8.42 7.47 -3.10
N ASN A 112 -9.66 7.06 -3.39
CA ASN A 112 -10.67 7.90 -4.04
C ASN A 112 -11.61 8.60 -3.05
N GLU A 113 -11.33 8.54 -1.75
CA GLU A 113 -12.10 9.29 -0.75
C GLU A 113 -11.91 10.80 -0.91
N ASP A 114 -13.01 11.55 -0.95
CA ASP A 114 -12.99 12.94 -1.42
C ASP A 114 -12.95 14.01 -0.32
N SER A 115 -12.90 13.63 0.97
CA SER A 115 -13.10 14.63 2.03
C SER A 115 -11.87 15.49 2.34
N TRP A 116 -12.07 16.76 2.72
CA TRP A 116 -10.99 17.69 3.09
C TRP A 116 -10.35 17.41 4.47
N GLY A 117 -10.62 16.28 5.11
CA GLY A 117 -10.08 15.95 6.43
C GLY A 117 -8.54 15.98 6.49
N VAL A 118 -7.94 16.42 7.61
CA VAL A 118 -6.48 16.47 7.80
C VAL A 118 -6.05 15.76 9.10
N GLY A 119 -5.19 14.76 9.00
CA GLY A 119 -4.69 14.01 10.16
C GLY A 119 -5.64 12.91 10.64
N VAL A 120 -5.77 12.72 11.96
CA VAL A 120 -6.42 11.53 12.56
C VAL A 120 -7.78 11.87 13.16
N ASN A 121 -8.80 11.07 12.83
CA ASN A 121 -10.16 11.14 13.40
C ASN A 121 -10.80 12.53 13.32
N VAL A 122 -10.59 13.22 12.20
CA VAL A 122 -11.23 14.50 11.93
C VAL A 122 -12.72 14.37 11.69
N ALA A 123 -13.47 15.40 12.11
CA ALA A 123 -14.93 15.45 12.02
C ALA A 123 -15.44 15.78 10.61
N VAL A 124 -14.58 16.29 9.73
CA VAL A 124 -14.94 16.78 8.39
C VAL A 124 -14.86 15.64 7.37
N GLN A 125 -15.69 14.61 7.55
CA GLN A 125 -15.71 13.40 6.71
C GLN A 125 -16.72 13.46 5.54
N GLY A 126 -17.50 14.53 5.43
CA GLY A 126 -18.51 14.69 4.37
C GLY A 126 -18.32 15.94 3.51
N ASP A 127 -17.15 16.59 3.61
CA ASP A 127 -16.80 17.73 2.75
C ASP A 127 -16.02 17.22 1.55
N ASN A 128 -16.73 16.75 0.52
CA ASN A 128 -16.15 16.14 -0.67
C ASN A 128 -15.59 17.17 -1.67
N SER A 129 -14.95 18.23 -1.18
CA SER A 129 -14.31 19.26 -2.00
C SER A 129 -12.86 18.90 -2.38
N ALA A 130 -12.32 17.81 -1.85
CA ALA A 130 -10.95 17.33 -2.06
C ALA A 130 -10.94 16.04 -2.89
N ALA A 131 -11.37 16.12 -4.16
CA ALA A 131 -11.47 14.97 -5.06
C ALA A 131 -10.21 14.07 -5.00
N ASN A 132 -10.39 12.76 -4.83
CA ASN A 132 -9.35 11.74 -4.71
C ASN A 132 -8.22 12.07 -3.73
N SER A 133 -8.48 12.87 -2.70
CA SER A 133 -7.48 13.18 -1.68
C SER A 133 -7.12 11.96 -0.82
N GLY A 134 -8.03 11.00 -0.75
CA GLY A 134 -7.85 9.66 -0.23
C GLY A 134 -7.85 9.57 1.29
N ALA A 135 -8.09 8.37 1.80
CA ALA A 135 -8.09 8.04 3.22
C ALA A 135 -7.55 6.64 3.51
N ALA A 136 -7.25 6.38 4.78
CA ALA A 136 -7.11 5.02 5.29
C ALA A 136 -7.90 4.83 6.59
N TYR A 137 -8.48 3.66 6.78
CA TYR A 137 -9.29 3.31 7.93
C TYR A 137 -8.64 2.18 8.70
N VAL A 138 -8.52 2.36 10.01
CA VAL A 138 -8.00 1.33 10.92
C VAL A 138 -9.16 0.73 11.69
N PHE A 139 -9.30 -0.59 11.61
CA PHE A 139 -10.26 -1.38 12.38
C PHE A 139 -9.52 -2.26 13.37
N GLN A 140 -10.05 -2.34 14.58
CA GLN A 140 -9.52 -3.18 15.66
C GLN A 140 -10.56 -4.23 16.05
N ARG A 141 -10.11 -5.49 16.14
CA ARG A 141 -10.90 -6.59 16.69
C ARG A 141 -10.74 -6.63 18.20
N ASN A 142 -11.86 -6.56 18.91
CA ASN A 142 -11.94 -6.69 20.35
C ASN A 142 -12.99 -7.74 20.70
N SER A 143 -12.59 -8.82 21.38
CA SER A 143 -13.49 -9.92 21.77
C SER A 143 -14.32 -10.49 20.61
N GLY A 144 -13.71 -10.60 19.43
CA GLY A 144 -14.36 -11.13 18.22
C GLY A 144 -15.17 -10.11 17.42
N VAL A 145 -15.32 -8.87 17.91
CA VAL A 145 -16.06 -7.80 17.23
C VAL A 145 -15.09 -6.80 16.63
N TRP A 146 -15.25 -6.49 15.35
CA TRP A 146 -14.50 -5.44 14.68
C TRP A 146 -15.18 -4.08 14.88
N ALA A 147 -14.39 -3.04 15.10
CA ALA A 147 -14.85 -1.66 15.14
C ALA A 147 -13.78 -0.74 14.52
N GLN A 148 -14.20 0.34 13.89
CA GLN A 148 -13.28 1.37 13.42
C GLN A 148 -12.63 2.06 14.63
N GLU A 149 -11.30 2.04 14.68
CA GLU A 149 -10.49 2.71 15.69
C GLU A 149 -9.94 4.04 15.19
N ALA A 150 -9.62 4.14 13.89
CA ALA A 150 -9.16 5.39 13.30
C ALA A 150 -9.63 5.61 11.85
N TYR A 151 -9.79 6.88 11.51
CA TYR A 151 -9.82 7.44 10.17
C TYR A 151 -8.55 8.29 10.00
N LEU A 152 -7.73 7.97 9.00
CA LEU A 152 -6.41 8.56 8.76
C LEU A 152 -6.44 9.34 7.46
N LYS A 153 -5.98 10.58 7.52
CA LYS A 153 -5.73 11.48 6.39
C LYS A 153 -4.29 11.97 6.42
N ALA A 154 -3.78 12.38 5.26
CA ALA A 154 -2.53 13.12 5.17
C ALA A 154 -2.56 14.37 6.08
N SER A 155 -1.40 14.81 6.58
CA SER A 155 -1.32 16.08 7.32
C SER A 155 -1.36 17.32 6.43
N ASN A 156 -1.35 17.13 5.12
CA ASN A 156 -1.35 18.14 4.05
C ASN A 156 -2.26 17.72 2.89
N THR A 157 -3.43 17.16 3.20
CA THR A 157 -4.45 16.73 2.24
C THR A 157 -4.57 17.67 1.04
N GLY A 158 -4.25 17.15 -0.15
CA GLY A 158 -4.45 17.77 -1.45
C GLY A 158 -5.43 16.97 -2.31
N THR A 159 -6.01 17.63 -3.32
CA THR A 159 -6.77 16.96 -4.37
C THR A 159 -5.86 16.05 -5.17
N ASP A 160 -6.37 14.87 -5.55
CA ASP A 160 -5.68 13.86 -6.34
C ASP A 160 -4.46 13.20 -5.71
N ASP A 161 -4.06 13.57 -4.48
CA ASP A 161 -2.94 12.97 -3.74
C ASP A 161 -3.05 11.43 -3.55
N GLN A 162 -4.28 10.90 -3.56
CA GLN A 162 -4.60 9.47 -3.44
C GLN A 162 -4.00 8.80 -2.21
N PHE A 163 -4.13 9.44 -1.05
CA PHE A 163 -3.74 8.82 0.21
C PHE A 163 -4.51 7.51 0.42
N GLY A 164 -3.80 6.40 0.64
CA GLY A 164 -4.40 5.07 0.75
C GLY A 164 -4.20 4.18 -0.49
N THR A 165 -3.50 4.66 -1.53
CA THR A 165 -3.11 3.82 -2.67
C THR A 165 -2.42 2.54 -2.23
N SER A 166 -1.56 2.63 -1.21
CA SER A 166 -0.89 1.49 -0.61
C SER A 166 -0.93 1.59 0.92
N VAL A 167 -1.09 0.45 1.60
CA VAL A 167 -1.12 0.38 3.08
C VAL A 167 -0.28 -0.80 3.59
N ALA A 168 0.41 -0.60 4.71
CA ALA A 168 1.14 -1.65 5.42
C ALA A 168 1.01 -1.48 6.93
N ILE A 169 1.09 -2.59 7.67
CA ILE A 169 0.99 -2.59 9.13
C ILE A 169 1.94 -3.61 9.77
N ALA A 170 2.64 -3.19 10.81
CA ALA A 170 3.46 -4.04 11.67
C ALA A 170 3.33 -3.59 13.13
N GLY A 171 2.72 -4.44 13.97
CA GLY A 171 2.44 -4.08 15.36
C GLY A 171 1.54 -2.84 15.45
N ASP A 172 2.04 -1.82 16.14
CA ASP A 172 1.35 -0.53 16.35
C ASP A 172 1.76 0.54 15.33
N THR A 173 2.33 0.15 14.20
CA THR A 173 2.78 1.07 13.13
C THR A 173 2.02 0.81 11.84
N VAL A 174 1.35 1.84 11.33
CA VAL A 174 0.67 1.85 10.04
C VAL A 174 1.41 2.78 9.11
N VAL A 175 1.56 2.36 7.85
CA VAL A 175 2.17 3.15 6.79
C VAL A 175 1.17 3.26 5.65
N VAL A 176 1.02 4.47 5.10
CA VAL A 176 0.09 4.77 4.02
C VAL A 176 0.81 5.55 2.92
N GLY A 177 0.73 5.08 1.69
CA GLY A 177 1.21 5.78 0.51
C GLY A 177 0.15 6.74 -0.06
N ALA A 178 0.61 7.88 -0.54
CA ALA A 178 -0.13 8.86 -1.34
C ALA A 178 0.68 9.10 -2.62
N ALA A 179 0.51 8.20 -3.59
CA ALA A 179 1.41 8.08 -4.72
C ALA A 179 1.36 9.30 -5.67
N GLN A 180 0.32 10.12 -5.59
CA GLN A 180 0.14 11.32 -6.41
C GLN A 180 0.27 12.62 -5.62
N GLU A 181 0.85 12.57 -4.41
CA GLU A 181 1.12 13.78 -3.64
C GLU A 181 2.18 14.67 -4.30
N ASP A 182 1.92 15.98 -4.35
CA ASP A 182 2.68 16.94 -5.16
C ASP A 182 3.90 17.58 -4.45
N GLY A 183 4.20 17.14 -3.22
CA GLY A 183 5.16 17.78 -2.33
C GLY A 183 6.59 17.76 -2.88
N ASN A 184 7.31 18.88 -2.90
CA ASN A 184 8.71 18.90 -3.38
C ASN A 184 9.77 18.58 -2.31
N GLY A 185 9.34 18.32 -1.07
CA GLY A 185 10.25 18.02 0.03
C GLY A 185 11.06 16.74 -0.21
N THR A 186 12.21 16.61 0.47
CA THR A 186 13.06 15.42 0.42
C THR A 186 13.31 14.86 1.81
N GLY A 187 13.50 13.53 1.88
CA GLY A 187 13.82 12.83 3.11
C GLY A 187 12.70 12.77 4.15
N VAL A 188 13.07 12.79 5.43
CA VAL A 188 12.14 12.55 6.55
C VAL A 188 11.71 13.87 7.19
N ASN A 189 10.39 14.09 7.24
CA ASN A 189 9.74 15.27 7.81
C ASN A 189 10.32 16.60 7.28
N PRO A 190 10.41 16.80 5.94
CA PRO A 190 10.79 18.10 5.40
C PRO A 190 9.79 19.18 5.85
N ASN A 191 10.28 20.40 6.04
CA ASN A 191 9.47 21.55 6.44
C ASN A 191 8.72 22.23 5.27
N THR A 192 8.68 21.57 4.11
CA THR A 192 8.06 22.05 2.86
C THR A 192 6.81 21.25 2.48
N GLN A 193 6.16 20.61 3.44
CA GLN A 193 5.01 19.73 3.18
C GLN A 193 3.83 20.42 2.46
N GLY A 194 3.71 21.75 2.54
CA GLY A 194 2.68 22.50 1.79
C GLY A 194 3.13 23.01 0.41
N ASP A 195 4.30 22.60 -0.07
CA ASP A 195 4.85 23.03 -1.36
C ASP A 195 4.57 21.98 -2.45
N ASN A 196 3.54 22.23 -3.25
CA ASN A 196 3.08 21.36 -4.34
C ASN A 196 3.86 21.57 -5.64
N GLY A 197 5.18 21.77 -5.54
CA GLY A 197 6.06 22.09 -6.67
C GLY A 197 6.51 20.89 -7.50
N ALA A 198 6.22 19.65 -7.10
CA ALA A 198 6.65 18.43 -7.76
C ALA A 198 5.46 17.48 -7.95
N THR A 199 4.67 17.75 -9.01
CA THR A 199 3.43 17.02 -9.32
C THR A 199 3.64 15.51 -9.33
N ASP A 200 2.72 14.76 -8.71
CA ASP A 200 2.75 13.29 -8.64
C ASP A 200 4.08 12.70 -8.12
N SER A 201 4.86 13.46 -7.35
CA SER A 201 6.14 12.95 -6.81
C SER A 201 5.95 11.89 -5.73
N GLY A 202 4.79 11.91 -5.07
CA GLY A 202 4.32 10.91 -4.13
C GLY A 202 4.93 11.02 -2.74
N ALA A 203 4.20 10.55 -1.73
CA ALA A 203 4.63 10.57 -0.34
C ALA A 203 4.21 9.32 0.44
N VAL A 204 4.85 9.11 1.58
CA VAL A 204 4.45 8.07 2.55
C VAL A 204 4.29 8.66 3.94
N TYR A 205 3.24 8.24 4.64
CA TYR A 205 2.91 8.72 5.98
C TYR A 205 2.96 7.56 6.96
N VAL A 206 3.64 7.75 8.08
CA VAL A 206 3.75 6.75 9.14
C VAL A 206 2.91 7.19 10.34
N PHE A 207 2.03 6.32 10.80
CA PHE A 207 1.21 6.51 11.99
C PHE A 207 1.57 5.46 13.04
N THR A 208 1.58 5.89 14.30
CA THR A 208 1.83 5.00 15.45
C THR A 208 0.68 5.04 16.44
N ARG A 209 0.37 3.88 17.03
CA ARG A 209 -0.64 3.73 18.07
C ARG A 209 -0.02 3.75 19.48
N SER A 210 -0.67 4.47 20.38
CA SER A 210 -0.46 4.39 21.82
C SER A 210 -1.82 4.27 22.52
N GLY A 211 -2.09 3.12 23.13
CA GLY A 211 -3.44 2.78 23.58
C GLY A 211 -4.39 2.65 22.38
N SER A 212 -5.44 3.47 22.32
CA SER A 212 -6.35 3.57 21.17
C SER A 212 -6.14 4.85 20.35
N THR A 213 -5.06 5.59 20.63
CA THR A 213 -4.76 6.87 19.96
C THR A 213 -3.72 6.65 18.87
N TRP A 214 -4.10 6.99 17.65
CA TRP A 214 -3.20 7.03 16.50
C TRP A 214 -2.67 8.44 16.30
N THR A 215 -1.38 8.57 16.00
CA THR A 215 -0.73 9.85 15.67
C THR A 215 0.21 9.67 14.49
N GLN A 216 0.26 10.66 13.59
CA GLN A 216 1.30 10.68 12.56
C GLN A 216 2.67 10.88 13.21
N GLN A 217 3.58 9.94 12.99
CA GLN A 217 4.97 9.95 13.43
C GLN A 217 5.89 10.54 12.36
N ALA A 218 5.62 10.29 11.08
CA ALA A 218 6.48 10.77 10.00
C ALA A 218 5.71 11.03 8.69
N TYR A 219 6.23 11.98 7.93
CA TYR A 219 5.99 12.21 6.51
C TYR A 219 7.33 11.95 5.79
N LEU A 220 7.32 11.03 4.83
CA LEU A 220 8.50 10.52 4.16
C LEU A 220 8.42 10.88 2.68
N LYS A 221 9.52 11.41 2.17
CA LYS A 221 9.79 11.69 0.77
C LYS A 221 11.10 11.01 0.36
N PRO A 222 11.30 10.71 -0.93
CA PRO A 222 12.58 10.18 -1.42
C PRO A 222 13.72 11.20 -1.22
N SER A 223 14.98 10.74 -1.29
CA SER A 223 16.16 11.63 -1.21
C SER A 223 16.30 12.56 -2.41
N ASN A 224 15.71 12.17 -3.54
CA ASN A 224 15.83 12.78 -4.86
C ASN A 224 14.47 12.98 -5.53
N THR A 225 13.49 13.54 -4.79
CA THR A 225 12.12 13.82 -5.28
C THR A 225 12.07 14.39 -6.70
N GLY A 226 11.50 13.61 -7.62
CA GLY A 226 11.16 14.01 -8.98
C GLY A 226 9.64 14.05 -9.19
N ALA A 227 9.19 14.92 -10.09
CA ALA A 227 7.78 14.97 -10.49
C ALA A 227 7.43 13.73 -11.32
N GLY A 228 6.32 13.07 -10.99
CA GLY A 228 5.87 11.85 -11.66
C GLY A 228 6.50 10.56 -11.14
N ASP A 229 7.47 10.60 -10.22
CA ASP A 229 8.15 9.41 -9.69
C ASP A 229 7.22 8.45 -8.92
N ARG A 230 6.10 9.00 -8.40
CA ARG A 230 5.08 8.32 -7.58
C ARG A 230 5.62 7.50 -6.43
N PHE A 231 6.46 8.11 -5.61
CA PHE A 231 6.92 7.50 -4.38
C PHE A 231 5.73 7.12 -3.47
N GLY A 232 5.68 5.86 -3.04
CA GLY A 232 4.56 5.34 -2.24
C GLY A 232 3.53 4.53 -3.03
N ASP A 233 3.74 4.32 -4.33
CA ASP A 233 2.90 3.46 -5.15
C ASP A 233 2.86 2.01 -4.62
N SER A 234 4.01 1.49 -4.19
CA SER A 234 4.12 0.22 -3.47
C SER A 234 4.84 0.39 -2.12
N ILE A 235 4.35 -0.27 -1.07
CA ILE A 235 4.98 -0.23 0.27
C ILE A 235 4.99 -1.63 0.91
N THR A 236 6.00 -1.88 1.74
CA THR A 236 6.03 -3.06 2.63
C THR A 236 6.75 -2.73 3.93
N LEU A 237 6.26 -3.27 5.05
CA LEU A 237 6.77 -2.97 6.38
C LEU A 237 7.00 -4.27 7.16
N ALA A 238 8.20 -4.46 7.69
CA ALA A 238 8.54 -5.53 8.62
C ALA A 238 9.27 -4.96 9.83
N GLY A 239 8.58 -4.90 10.97
CA GLY A 239 9.13 -4.33 12.20
C GLY A 239 9.48 -2.85 12.03
N ASP A 240 10.78 -2.56 12.04
CA ASP A 240 11.35 -1.22 11.90
C ASP A 240 11.94 -0.95 10.50
N THR A 241 11.74 -1.84 9.54
CA THR A 241 12.20 -1.67 8.15
C THR A 241 11.01 -1.47 7.22
N LEU A 242 11.00 -0.35 6.52
CA LEU A 242 10.01 0.03 5.51
C LEU A 242 10.73 0.07 4.15
N ALA A 243 10.17 -0.56 3.12
CA ALA A 243 10.58 -0.33 1.73
C ALA A 243 9.43 0.35 0.98
N VAL A 244 9.77 1.30 0.11
CA VAL A 244 8.84 2.12 -0.66
C VAL A 244 9.27 2.14 -2.12
N GLY A 245 8.37 1.77 -3.03
CA GLY A 245 8.59 1.87 -4.47
C GLY A 245 8.26 3.25 -5.03
N ALA A 246 9.02 3.65 -6.04
CA ALA A 246 8.77 4.77 -6.93
C ALA A 246 9.02 4.27 -8.36
N PRO A 247 8.07 3.51 -8.95
CA PRO A 247 8.30 2.80 -10.22
C PRO A 247 8.58 3.72 -11.41
N PHE A 248 8.27 5.01 -11.30
CA PHE A 248 8.47 5.98 -12.37
C PHE A 248 9.69 6.87 -12.14
N GLU A 249 10.54 6.56 -11.16
CA GLU A 249 11.79 7.30 -10.94
C GLU A 249 12.75 7.14 -12.13
N ASP A 250 13.36 8.24 -12.55
CA ASP A 250 14.02 8.34 -13.86
C ASP A 250 15.53 8.08 -13.86
N SER A 251 16.16 7.83 -12.70
CA SER A 251 17.62 7.91 -12.68
C SER A 251 18.34 6.67 -13.22
N ILE A 252 19.51 6.86 -13.82
CA ILE A 252 20.32 5.77 -14.42
C ILE A 252 21.11 4.93 -13.40
N GLY A 253 20.92 5.17 -12.10
CA GLY A 253 21.63 4.45 -11.05
C GLY A 253 21.46 2.92 -11.17
N VAL A 254 22.49 2.15 -10.80
CA VAL A 254 22.44 0.67 -10.77
C VAL A 254 22.79 0.13 -9.39
N GLY A 255 22.07 -0.89 -8.95
CA GLY A 255 22.33 -1.57 -7.68
C GLY A 255 21.99 -0.76 -6.43
N ILE A 256 22.86 -0.79 -5.42
CA ILE A 256 22.59 -0.27 -4.08
C ILE A 256 23.30 1.06 -3.85
N SER A 257 22.50 2.08 -3.52
CA SER A 257 22.90 3.47 -3.25
C SER A 257 23.90 4.01 -4.28
N PRO A 258 23.59 3.96 -5.58
CA PRO A 258 24.45 4.53 -6.61
C PRO A 258 24.54 6.06 -6.46
N SER A 259 25.67 6.64 -6.87
CA SER A 259 25.88 8.10 -6.80
C SER A 259 25.14 8.90 -7.88
N ALA A 260 24.27 8.27 -8.67
CA ALA A 260 23.64 8.83 -9.87
C ALA A 260 22.15 9.17 -9.66
N GLU A 261 21.69 9.31 -8.41
CA GLU A 261 20.31 9.63 -8.02
C GLU A 261 19.73 10.91 -8.69
N SER A 262 20.58 11.80 -9.23
CA SER A 262 20.15 13.04 -9.89
C SER A 262 20.15 12.98 -11.42
N ASP A 263 20.55 11.85 -12.02
CA ASP A 263 20.69 11.70 -13.47
C ASP A 263 19.46 11.01 -14.08
N ASN A 264 18.46 11.82 -14.46
CA ASN A 264 17.17 11.37 -14.99
C ASN A 264 17.22 10.97 -16.48
N SER A 265 18.27 10.29 -16.92
CA SER A 265 18.41 9.83 -18.31
C SER A 265 17.74 8.48 -18.60
N ALA A 266 17.22 7.78 -17.59
CA ALA A 266 16.59 6.46 -17.68
C ALA A 266 15.11 6.54 -17.30
N ALA A 267 14.30 7.13 -18.18
CA ALA A 267 12.90 7.44 -17.88
C ALA A 267 12.11 6.22 -17.40
N ASN A 268 11.36 6.35 -16.30
CA ASN A 268 10.56 5.30 -15.66
C ASN A 268 11.34 4.01 -15.36
N SER A 269 12.64 4.10 -15.11
CA SER A 269 13.45 2.92 -14.77
C SER A 269 13.15 2.41 -13.36
N GLY A 270 12.64 3.28 -12.50
CA GLY A 270 12.06 2.97 -11.19
C GLY A 270 13.09 2.76 -10.08
N ALA A 271 12.66 2.96 -8.84
CA ALA A 271 13.49 2.83 -7.65
C ALA A 271 12.74 2.24 -6.45
N VAL A 272 13.51 1.75 -5.47
CA VAL A 272 13.01 1.42 -4.12
C VAL A 272 13.84 2.11 -3.06
N TYR A 273 13.19 2.73 -2.08
CA TYR A 273 13.84 3.40 -0.96
C TYR A 273 13.58 2.58 0.31
N VAL A 274 14.64 2.26 1.04
CA VAL A 274 14.56 1.53 2.30
C VAL A 274 14.76 2.50 3.45
N PHE A 275 13.80 2.54 4.37
CA PHE A 275 13.85 3.33 5.58
C PHE A 275 13.95 2.43 6.81
N GLY A 276 14.85 2.79 7.73
CA GLY A 276 14.99 2.16 9.03
C GLY A 276 14.50 3.07 10.15
N ARG A 277 13.80 2.49 11.12
CA ARG A 277 13.42 3.18 12.37
C ARG A 277 14.40 2.82 13.48
N THR A 278 14.91 3.82 14.18
CA THR A 278 15.74 3.62 15.38
C THR A 278 15.34 4.64 16.44
N SER A 279 14.99 4.16 17.64
CA SER A 279 14.53 5.02 18.74
C SER A 279 13.37 5.95 18.35
N GLY A 280 12.46 5.46 17.50
CA GLY A 280 11.29 6.22 17.02
C GLY A 280 11.56 7.20 15.87
N ALA A 281 12.82 7.36 15.44
CA ALA A 281 13.18 8.21 14.31
C ALA A 281 13.39 7.35 13.04
N TRP A 282 12.79 7.77 11.94
CA TRP A 282 13.00 7.19 10.61
C TRP A 282 14.19 7.85 9.91
N ARG A 283 14.93 7.07 9.13
CA ARG A 283 15.94 7.55 8.18
C ARG A 283 15.92 6.68 6.94
N GLN A 284 16.27 7.23 5.78
CA GLN A 284 16.57 6.42 4.60
C GLN A 284 17.91 5.70 4.81
N ASP A 285 17.88 4.37 4.78
CA ASP A 285 19.05 3.50 4.89
C ASP A 285 19.63 3.13 3.52
N ALA A 286 18.79 2.98 2.50
CA ALA A 286 19.23 2.64 1.16
C ALA A 286 18.32 3.24 0.08
N TYR A 287 18.90 3.43 -1.10
CA TYR A 287 18.23 3.69 -2.37
C TYR A 287 18.62 2.56 -3.32
N LEU A 288 17.64 1.85 -3.89
CA LEU A 288 17.85 0.62 -4.64
C LEU A 288 17.38 0.79 -6.08
N LYS A 289 18.21 0.29 -6.98
CA LYS A 289 17.95 0.20 -8.40
C LYS A 289 18.16 -1.23 -8.89
N ALA A 290 17.58 -1.54 -10.05
CA ALA A 290 17.88 -2.76 -10.77
C ALA A 290 19.41 -2.88 -11.02
N SER A 291 19.93 -4.10 -11.13
CA SER A 291 21.33 -4.32 -11.51
C SER A 291 21.61 -3.99 -12.98
N ASN A 292 20.55 -3.86 -13.77
CA ASN A 292 20.54 -3.61 -15.21
C ASN A 292 19.45 -2.60 -15.56
N THR A 293 19.32 -1.55 -14.75
CA THR A 293 18.42 -0.40 -14.96
C THR A 293 18.29 -0.03 -16.42
N GLY A 294 17.09 -0.20 -16.98
CA GLY A 294 16.68 0.25 -18.30
C GLY A 294 15.50 1.22 -18.21
N SER A 295 15.37 2.08 -19.22
CA SER A 295 14.21 2.98 -19.33
C SER A 295 12.93 2.17 -19.51
N GLY A 296 11.90 2.47 -18.73
CA GLY A 296 10.61 1.80 -18.78
C GLY A 296 10.53 0.52 -17.94
N ASP A 297 11.60 0.05 -17.30
CA ASP A 297 11.59 -1.22 -16.55
C ASP A 297 10.61 -1.22 -15.35
N MET A 298 10.27 -0.05 -14.83
CA MET A 298 9.41 0.17 -13.66
C MET A 298 9.84 -0.61 -12.42
N PHE A 299 11.14 -0.62 -12.11
CA PHE A 299 11.63 -1.25 -10.89
C PHE A 299 10.96 -0.65 -9.65
N GLY A 300 10.36 -1.49 -8.81
CA GLY A 300 9.62 -1.03 -7.63
C GLY A 300 8.10 -1.07 -7.77
N SER A 301 7.54 -1.51 -8.91
CA SER A 301 6.07 -1.67 -9.05
C SER A 301 5.48 -2.65 -8.04
N ALA A 302 6.25 -3.66 -7.61
CA ALA A 302 5.84 -4.60 -6.58
C ALA A 302 7.00 -4.89 -5.64
N ILE A 303 6.75 -4.86 -4.33
CA ILE A 303 7.76 -5.14 -3.30
C ILE A 303 7.24 -6.09 -2.23
N SER A 304 8.12 -6.96 -1.75
CA SER A 304 7.81 -7.89 -0.65
C SER A 304 9.00 -8.03 0.28
N LEU A 305 8.80 -7.81 1.57
CA LEU A 305 9.82 -7.92 2.60
C LEU A 305 9.48 -9.07 3.55
N ALA A 306 10.41 -10.00 3.70
CA ALA A 306 10.30 -11.11 4.64
C ALA A 306 11.61 -11.30 5.40
N GLY A 307 11.60 -10.95 6.69
CA GLY A 307 12.82 -10.97 7.50
C GLY A 307 13.85 -9.98 6.97
N ASP A 308 15.02 -10.49 6.59
CA ASP A 308 16.12 -9.71 5.98
C ASP A 308 16.10 -9.73 4.45
N SER A 309 15.11 -10.37 3.82
CA SER A 309 15.06 -10.53 2.35
C SER A 309 14.00 -9.63 1.74
N LEU A 310 14.41 -8.75 0.83
CA LEU A 310 13.54 -7.86 0.05
C LEU A 310 13.50 -8.34 -1.40
N ALA A 311 12.31 -8.62 -1.93
CA ALA A 311 12.08 -8.88 -3.34
C ALA A 311 11.43 -7.66 -4.00
N VAL A 312 11.90 -7.29 -5.19
CA VAL A 312 11.41 -6.14 -5.97
C VAL A 312 11.14 -6.58 -7.41
N GLY A 313 9.96 -6.25 -7.93
CA GLY A 313 9.58 -6.49 -9.32
C GLY A 313 9.86 -5.29 -10.22
N ALA A 314 10.24 -5.57 -11.46
CA ALA A 314 10.33 -4.65 -12.59
C ALA A 314 9.58 -5.30 -13.75
N PRO A 315 8.24 -5.15 -13.83
CA PRO A 315 7.40 -5.93 -14.75
C PRO A 315 7.63 -5.60 -16.22
N GLU A 316 8.18 -4.43 -16.51
CA GLU A 316 8.44 -3.93 -17.86
C GLU A 316 9.91 -4.05 -18.26
N GLU A 317 10.73 -4.80 -17.51
CA GLU A 317 12.12 -5.09 -17.89
C GLU A 317 12.18 -5.98 -19.15
N ASP A 318 13.09 -5.65 -20.07
CA ASP A 318 13.10 -6.16 -21.46
C ASP A 318 14.09 -7.33 -21.72
N GLY A 319 14.67 -7.91 -20.67
CA GLY A 319 15.76 -8.89 -20.75
C GLY A 319 15.33 -10.29 -21.17
N ALA A 320 15.97 -10.86 -22.21
CA ALA A 320 15.70 -12.25 -22.64
C ALA A 320 16.41 -13.33 -21.77
N GLY A 321 17.04 -12.93 -20.67
CA GLY A 321 17.69 -13.84 -19.73
C GLY A 321 16.73 -14.86 -19.13
N THR A 322 17.18 -16.09 -18.92
CA THR A 322 16.34 -17.16 -18.32
C THR A 322 16.96 -17.72 -17.04
N GLY A 323 16.12 -18.05 -16.07
CA GLY A 323 16.54 -18.68 -14.81
C GLY A 323 17.05 -17.68 -13.77
N ILE A 324 17.99 -18.11 -12.93
CA ILE A 324 18.53 -17.33 -11.81
C ILE A 324 19.87 -16.74 -12.23
N ASN A 325 20.03 -15.42 -12.08
CA ASN A 325 21.25 -14.69 -12.41
C ASN A 325 21.78 -15.01 -13.83
N PRO A 326 21.03 -14.69 -14.90
CA PRO A 326 21.40 -15.02 -16.28
C PRO A 326 22.67 -14.32 -16.80
N GLY A 327 23.41 -13.60 -15.94
CA GLY A 327 24.67 -12.94 -16.31
C GLY A 327 24.48 -11.60 -17.03
N ILE A 328 23.31 -10.97 -16.88
CA ILE A 328 23.03 -9.66 -17.48
C ILE A 328 23.86 -8.61 -16.74
N THR A 329 24.87 -8.09 -17.44
CA THR A 329 25.66 -6.93 -17.02
C THR A 329 25.19 -5.75 -17.87
N SER A 330 24.42 -4.83 -17.28
CA SER A 330 23.85 -3.61 -17.92
C SER A 330 22.87 -3.86 -19.09
N GLU A 331 22.18 -2.80 -19.53
CA GLU A 331 21.13 -2.64 -20.57
C GLU A 331 21.33 -3.36 -21.93
N ALA A 332 22.29 -4.28 -22.09
CA ALA A 332 22.68 -4.78 -23.40
C ALA A 332 21.66 -5.74 -24.05
N ASP A 333 20.74 -6.32 -23.29
CA ASP A 333 19.73 -7.24 -23.81
C ASP A 333 18.32 -6.70 -23.54
N ASN A 334 17.75 -6.01 -24.51
CA ASN A 334 16.34 -5.60 -24.53
C ASN A 334 15.59 -6.34 -25.66
N SER A 335 15.90 -7.63 -25.85
CA SER A 335 15.35 -8.40 -26.96
C SER A 335 14.00 -9.06 -26.67
N ALA A 336 13.49 -8.95 -25.44
CA ALA A 336 12.22 -9.53 -24.99
C ALA A 336 11.36 -8.49 -24.26
N ALA A 337 10.72 -7.58 -25.01
CA ALA A 337 9.96 -6.48 -24.43
C ALA A 337 8.95 -6.91 -23.34
N ASN A 338 8.97 -6.24 -22.19
CA ASN A 338 8.13 -6.49 -21.01
C ASN A 338 8.18 -7.95 -20.52
N SER A 339 9.33 -8.61 -20.61
CA SER A 339 9.52 -9.96 -20.06
C SER A 339 9.51 -9.98 -18.53
N GLY A 340 9.89 -8.86 -17.93
CA GLY A 340 9.90 -8.61 -16.50
C GLY A 340 11.05 -9.28 -15.75
N GLY A 341 11.42 -8.69 -14.62
CA GLY A 341 12.45 -9.18 -13.72
C GLY A 341 12.04 -9.10 -12.26
N VAL A 342 12.64 -9.97 -11.43
CA VAL A 342 12.55 -9.89 -9.96
C VAL A 342 13.96 -9.89 -9.37
N TYR A 343 14.21 -8.91 -8.51
CA TYR A 343 15.49 -8.68 -7.86
C TYR A 343 15.34 -8.98 -6.38
N VAL A 344 16.31 -9.70 -5.80
CA VAL A 344 16.28 -10.07 -4.37
C VAL A 344 17.50 -9.48 -3.68
N PHE A 345 17.25 -8.69 -2.64
CA PHE A 345 18.24 -8.04 -1.79
C PHE A 345 18.23 -8.68 -0.41
N ARG A 346 19.39 -8.68 0.26
CA ARG A 346 19.59 -9.16 1.63
C ARG A 346 20.67 -8.36 2.34
#